data_AF-A0A0M3AHF9-F1
#
_entry.id   AF-A0A0M3AHF9-F1
#
_cell.length_a   1.000
_cell.length_b   1.000
_cell.length_c   1.000
_cell.angle_alpha   90.00
_cell.angle_beta   90.00
_cell.angle_gamma   90.00
#
_symmetry.space_group_name_H-M   'P 1'
#
loop_
_entity.id
_entity.type
_entity.pdbx_description
1 polymer ?
#
loop_
_entity_poly.entity_id
_entity_poly.type
_entity_poly.pdbx_seq_one_letter_code
_entity_poly.pdbx_strand_id
1 'polypeptide(L)'
;MSNIEKAIFKVKLELETITPEEIQRWAIETLEKNSSNDLALDICFLSTSDQVTTYFNQLSRSLFNTDLTKESVNNLLKDYIEKHLELVKSQELLFPFLQKLLALSKTIENEDLYELLNYYDDEFYLSFEGYSLSEPDEVFKSFIEDLKKLYQN
;
A
#
# COMPACT_ATOMS: atom_id res chain seq x y z
N MET A 1 7.24 -16.87 9.58
CA MET A 1 7.20 -16.60 8.12
C MET A 1 5.79 -16.22 7.67
N SER A 2 4.74 -16.96 8.07
CA SER A 2 3.32 -16.66 7.75
C SER A 2 2.88 -15.19 7.96
N ASN A 3 3.30 -14.52 9.05
CA ASN A 3 2.88 -13.13 9.31
C ASN A 3 3.42 -12.10 8.31
N ILE A 4 4.65 -12.28 7.79
CA ILE A 4 5.22 -11.38 6.79
C ILE A 4 4.47 -11.54 5.47
N GLU A 5 4.20 -12.78 5.05
CA GLU A 5 3.44 -13.07 3.82
C GLU A 5 2.00 -12.54 3.92
N LYS A 6 1.34 -12.71 5.08
CA LYS A 6 0.02 -12.12 5.35
C LYS A 6 0.05 -10.60 5.18
N ALA A 7 1.07 -9.93 5.71
CA ALA A 7 1.22 -8.48 5.61
C ALA A 7 1.43 -8.05 4.16
N ILE A 8 2.30 -8.75 3.43
CA ILE A 8 2.57 -8.47 2.01
C ILE A 8 1.30 -8.62 1.18
N PHE A 9 0.53 -9.70 1.34
CA PHE A 9 -0.72 -9.87 0.58
C PHE A 9 -1.76 -8.82 0.93
N LYS A 10 -1.90 -8.46 2.21
CA LYS A 10 -2.80 -7.38 2.64
C LYS A 10 -2.44 -6.06 1.94
N VAL A 11 -1.17 -5.67 1.97
CA VAL A 11 -0.69 -4.44 1.33
C VAL A 11 -0.87 -4.51 -0.19
N LYS A 12 -0.54 -5.64 -0.82
CA LYS A 12 -0.72 -5.80 -2.27
C LYS A 12 -2.17 -5.70 -2.70
N LEU A 13 -3.11 -6.23 -1.92
CA LEU A 13 -4.55 -6.09 -2.15
C LEU A 13 -5.00 -4.64 -2.02
N GLU A 14 -4.58 -3.94 -0.97
CA GLU A 14 -4.91 -2.51 -0.78
C GLU A 14 -4.32 -1.62 -1.89
N LEU A 15 -3.16 -2.00 -2.44
CA LEU A 15 -2.54 -1.34 -3.59
C LEU A 15 -3.11 -1.79 -4.95
N GLU A 16 -3.98 -2.79 -4.98
CA GLU A 16 -4.53 -3.42 -6.19
C GLU A 16 -3.43 -3.98 -7.13
N THR A 17 -2.34 -4.44 -6.54
CA THR A 17 -1.19 -5.04 -7.27
C THR A 17 -1.25 -6.56 -7.34
N ILE A 18 -2.25 -7.16 -6.69
CA ILE A 18 -2.61 -8.56 -6.76
C ILE A 18 -4.13 -8.66 -6.64
N THR A 19 -4.74 -9.64 -7.31
CA THR A 19 -6.17 -9.90 -7.14
C THR A 19 -6.44 -11.02 -6.10
N PRO A 20 -7.64 -11.06 -5.51
CA PRO A 20 -8.05 -12.17 -4.65
C PRO A 20 -7.90 -13.55 -5.30
N GLU A 21 -8.21 -13.67 -6.59
CA GLU A 21 -8.12 -14.91 -7.36
C GLU A 21 -6.66 -15.35 -7.53
N GLU A 22 -5.74 -14.39 -7.71
CA GLU A 22 -4.31 -14.68 -7.78
C GLU A 22 -3.78 -15.20 -6.45
N ILE A 23 -4.29 -14.70 -5.32
CA ILE A 23 -3.95 -15.20 -3.98
C ILE A 23 -4.51 -16.62 -3.78
N GLN A 24 -5.74 -16.89 -4.22
CA GLN A 24 -6.30 -18.25 -4.16
C GLN A 24 -5.49 -19.23 -4.99
N ARG A 25 -5.12 -18.85 -6.22
CA ARG A 25 -4.24 -19.66 -7.08
C ARG A 25 -2.89 -19.91 -6.41
N TRP A 26 -2.28 -18.87 -5.84
CA TRP A 26 -1.04 -19.00 -5.07
C TRP A 26 -1.18 -20.02 -3.94
N ALA A 27 -2.30 -20.02 -3.21
CA ALA A 27 -2.53 -20.94 -2.11
C ALA A 27 -2.58 -22.40 -2.60
N ILE A 28 -3.30 -22.67 -3.69
CA ILE A 28 -3.40 -24.01 -4.28
C ILE A 28 -2.01 -24.49 -4.72
N GLU A 29 -1.29 -23.69 -5.51
CA GLU A 29 0.06 -24.03 -6.01
C GLU A 29 1.08 -24.22 -4.86
N THR A 30 0.90 -23.49 -3.76
CA THR A 30 1.75 -23.62 -2.58
C THR A 30 1.49 -24.92 -1.84
N LEU A 31 0.23 -25.34 -1.70
CA LEU A 31 -0.13 -26.61 -1.04
C LEU A 31 0.31 -27.84 -1.83
N GLU A 32 0.37 -27.76 -3.16
CA GLU A 32 0.95 -28.83 -3.99
C GLU A 32 2.44 -29.07 -3.68
N LYS A 33 3.17 -28.02 -3.31
CA LYS A 33 4.62 -28.07 -3.01
C LYS A 33 4.91 -28.27 -1.53
N ASN A 34 4.09 -27.66 -0.68
CA ASN A 34 4.18 -27.68 0.77
C ASN A 34 2.77 -27.73 1.36
N SER A 35 2.26 -28.94 1.56
CA SER A 35 0.92 -29.20 2.08
C SER A 35 0.68 -28.72 3.52
N SER A 36 1.74 -28.34 4.23
CA SER A 36 1.69 -27.83 5.61
C SER A 36 1.90 -26.32 5.68
N ASN A 37 1.73 -25.58 4.58
CA ASN A 37 1.82 -24.12 4.61
C ASN A 37 0.56 -23.52 5.27
N ASP A 38 0.73 -22.96 6.47
CA ASP A 38 -0.37 -22.42 7.28
C ASP A 38 -1.20 -21.35 6.56
N LEU A 39 -0.56 -20.41 5.86
CA LEU A 39 -1.26 -19.33 5.17
C LEU A 39 -2.05 -19.85 3.96
N ALA A 40 -1.44 -20.77 3.21
CA ALA A 40 -2.12 -21.38 2.08
C ALA A 40 -3.32 -22.22 2.54
N LEU A 41 -3.22 -22.90 3.68
CA LEU A 41 -4.34 -23.60 4.31
C LEU A 41 -5.46 -22.64 4.76
N ASP A 42 -5.12 -21.48 5.34
CA ASP A 42 -6.12 -20.46 5.70
C ASP A 42 -6.89 -19.97 4.46
N ILE A 43 -6.20 -19.82 3.33
CA ILE A 43 -6.76 -19.23 2.10
C ILE A 43 -7.52 -20.26 1.24
N CYS A 44 -7.06 -21.51 1.17
CA CYS A 44 -7.59 -22.48 0.20
C CYS A 44 -9.08 -22.84 0.42
N PHE A 45 -9.62 -22.57 1.61
CA PHE A 45 -11.04 -22.76 1.91
C PHE A 45 -11.91 -21.53 1.58
N LEU A 46 -11.31 -20.39 1.28
CA LEU A 46 -12.02 -19.20 0.83
C LEU A 46 -12.43 -19.44 -0.62
N SER A 47 -13.74 -19.47 -0.88
CA SER A 47 -14.32 -19.90 -2.16
C SER A 47 -14.64 -18.74 -3.11
N THR A 48 -14.53 -17.50 -2.64
CA THR A 48 -14.89 -16.29 -3.40
C THR A 48 -13.87 -15.18 -3.15
N SER A 49 -13.74 -14.28 -4.12
CA SER A 49 -12.91 -13.08 -4.03
C SER A 49 -13.26 -12.21 -2.82
N ASP A 50 -14.56 -12.10 -2.53
CA ASP A 50 -15.05 -11.35 -1.36
C ASP A 50 -14.60 -11.98 -0.04
N GLN A 51 -14.58 -13.31 0.06
CA GLN A 51 -14.11 -14.01 1.27
C GLN A 51 -12.61 -13.79 1.49
N VAL A 52 -11.81 -13.79 0.42
CA VAL A 52 -10.38 -13.50 0.47
C VAL A 52 -10.14 -12.06 0.91
N THR A 53 -10.79 -11.10 0.27
CA THR A 53 -10.71 -9.68 0.65
C THR A 53 -11.13 -9.47 2.10
N THR A 54 -12.23 -10.08 2.52
CA THR A 54 -12.72 -10.00 3.91
C THR A 54 -11.71 -10.56 4.91
N TYR A 55 -11.10 -11.71 4.61
CA TYR A 55 -10.07 -12.31 5.45
C TYR A 55 -8.90 -11.34 5.68
N PHE A 56 -8.34 -10.75 4.62
CA PHE A 56 -7.22 -9.81 4.73
C PHE A 56 -7.61 -8.46 5.37
N ASN A 57 -8.85 -8.01 5.19
CA ASN A 57 -9.35 -6.80 5.83
C ASN A 57 -9.54 -6.96 7.35
N GLN A 58 -9.81 -8.18 7.82
CA GLN A 58 -9.97 -8.49 9.24
C GLN A 58 -8.65 -8.75 9.98
N LEU A 59 -7.52 -8.81 9.28
CA LEU A 59 -6.21 -8.98 9.93
C LEU A 59 -5.89 -7.78 10.82
N SER A 60 -5.39 -8.08 12.03
CA SER A 60 -4.98 -7.07 13.00
C SER A 60 -3.86 -6.18 12.46
N ARG A 61 -3.92 -4.88 12.76
CA ARG A 61 -2.82 -3.94 12.48
C ARG A 61 -1.52 -4.33 13.16
N SER A 62 -1.60 -5.06 14.28
CA SER A 62 -0.42 -5.59 14.97
C SER A 62 0.47 -6.50 14.10
N LEU A 63 -0.04 -6.96 12.94
CA LEU A 63 0.71 -7.66 11.92
C LEU A 63 1.94 -6.87 11.45
N PHE A 64 1.84 -5.54 11.43
CA PHE A 64 2.88 -4.62 11.00
C PHE A 64 3.83 -4.20 12.13
N ASN A 65 3.70 -4.73 13.36
CA ASN A 65 4.47 -4.22 14.50
C ASN A 65 5.91 -4.76 14.58
N THR A 66 6.23 -5.82 13.86
CA THR A 66 7.59 -6.41 13.87
C THR A 66 8.46 -5.74 12.82
N ASP A 67 9.72 -5.44 13.17
CA ASP A 67 10.68 -4.76 12.29
C ASP A 67 10.80 -5.39 10.90
N LEU A 68 10.89 -6.72 10.83
CA LEU A 68 10.99 -7.45 9.54
C LEU A 68 9.76 -7.25 8.64
N THR A 69 8.57 -7.21 9.23
CA THR A 69 7.34 -6.93 8.47
C THR A 69 7.33 -5.48 7.99
N LYS A 70 7.70 -4.53 8.86
CA LYS A 70 7.79 -3.10 8.50
C LYS A 70 8.74 -2.89 7.34
N GLU A 71 9.94 -3.45 7.43
CA GLU A 71 10.96 -3.37 6.38
C GLU A 71 10.44 -3.95 5.05
N SER A 72 9.86 -5.15 5.09
CA SER A 72 9.32 -5.82 3.89
C SER A 72 8.20 -5.02 3.24
N VAL A 73 7.30 -4.44 4.05
CA VAL A 73 6.18 -3.62 3.57
C VAL A 73 6.66 -2.27 3.05
N ASN A 74 7.63 -1.63 3.72
CA ASN A 74 8.20 -0.37 3.26
C ASN A 74 8.94 -0.53 1.93
N ASN A 75 9.67 -1.63 1.74
CA ASN A 75 10.31 -1.94 0.45
C ASN A 75 9.26 -2.13 -0.66
N LEU A 76 8.18 -2.86 -0.38
CA LEU A 76 7.07 -3.03 -1.33
C LEU A 76 6.40 -1.67 -1.67
N LEU A 77 6.20 -0.82 -0.67
CA LEU A 77 5.64 0.52 -0.84
C LEU A 77 6.54 1.41 -1.70
N LYS A 78 7.84 1.41 -1.41
CA LYS A 78 8.85 2.14 -2.18
C LYS A 78 8.79 1.73 -3.66
N ASP A 79 8.86 0.42 -3.93
CA ASP A 79 8.77 -0.11 -5.29
C ASP A 79 7.46 0.28 -5.99
N TYR A 80 6.34 0.25 -5.27
CA TYR A 80 5.05 0.65 -5.79
C TYR A 80 5.05 2.13 -6.15
N ILE A 81 5.45 2.99 -5.22
CA ILE A 81 5.48 4.44 -5.39
C ILE A 81 6.37 4.79 -6.58
N GLU A 82 7.61 4.29 -6.64
CA GLU A 82 8.55 4.57 -7.73
C GLU A 82 7.96 4.22 -9.11
N LYS A 83 7.25 3.09 -9.22
CA LYS A 83 6.62 2.66 -10.49
C LYS A 83 5.40 3.47 -10.89
N HIS A 84 4.62 3.95 -9.91
CA HIS A 84 3.34 4.60 -10.18
C HIS A 84 3.45 6.12 -10.20
N LEU A 85 4.49 6.71 -9.61
CA LEU A 85 4.68 8.16 -9.57
C LEU A 85 4.73 8.80 -10.95
N GLU A 86 5.38 8.13 -11.90
CA GLU A 86 5.49 8.60 -13.29
C GLU A 86 4.15 8.56 -14.04
N LEU A 87 3.17 7.81 -13.54
CA LEU A 87 1.84 7.67 -14.14
C LEU A 87 0.86 8.73 -13.64
N VAL A 88 1.14 9.35 -12.49
CA VAL A 88 0.32 10.40 -11.88
C VAL A 88 0.62 11.73 -12.57
N LYS A 89 -0.05 11.99 -13.69
CA LYS A 89 0.19 13.17 -14.56
C LYS A 89 -0.94 14.21 -14.56
N SER A 90 -1.98 13.99 -13.75
CA SER A 90 -3.12 14.89 -13.67
C SER A 90 -3.71 14.88 -12.25
N GLN A 91 -4.45 15.95 -11.92
CA GLN A 91 -5.19 16.07 -10.67
C GLN A 91 -6.14 14.87 -10.44
N GLU A 92 -6.83 14.44 -11.50
CA GLU A 92 -7.76 13.30 -11.46
C GLU A 92 -7.09 11.98 -11.07
N LEU A 93 -5.79 11.82 -11.37
CA LEU A 93 -5.02 10.63 -11.01
C LEU A 93 -4.27 10.81 -9.67
N LEU A 94 -3.91 12.05 -9.33
CA LEU A 94 -3.17 12.38 -8.12
C LEU A 94 -3.97 12.14 -6.85
N PHE A 95 -5.20 12.64 -6.76
CA PHE A 95 -5.98 12.48 -5.53
C PHE A 95 -6.30 11.01 -5.22
N PRO A 96 -6.75 10.18 -6.17
CA PRO A 96 -6.94 8.76 -5.89
C PRO A 96 -5.65 8.06 -5.46
N PHE A 97 -4.52 8.40 -6.07
CA PHE A 97 -3.20 7.87 -5.68
C PHE A 97 -2.85 8.27 -4.25
N LEU A 98 -2.98 9.55 -3.90
CA LEU A 98 -2.64 10.07 -2.58
C LEU A 98 -3.57 9.51 -1.50
N GLN A 99 -4.87 9.45 -1.74
CA GLN A 99 -5.85 8.88 -0.81
C GLN A 99 -5.62 7.38 -0.57
N LYS A 100 -5.23 6.63 -1.62
CA LYS A 100 -4.85 5.22 -1.50
C LYS A 100 -3.61 5.06 -0.62
N LEU A 101 -2.55 5.83 -0.85
CA LEU A 101 -1.36 5.82 -0.01
C LEU A 101 -1.65 6.25 1.43
N LEU A 102 -2.53 7.25 1.62
CA LEU A 102 -2.91 7.76 2.93
C LEU A 102 -3.67 6.70 3.73
N ALA A 103 -4.63 6.02 3.10
CA ALA A 103 -5.35 4.90 3.72
C ALA A 103 -4.38 3.78 4.13
N LEU A 104 -3.46 3.43 3.24
CA LEU A 104 -2.47 2.39 3.51
C LEU A 104 -1.51 2.77 4.63
N SER A 105 -1.02 4.02 4.67
CA SER A 105 -0.14 4.51 5.74
C SER A 105 -0.77 4.33 7.13
N LYS A 106 -2.09 4.55 7.25
CA LYS A 106 -2.86 4.27 8.47
C LYS A 106 -2.97 2.79 8.77
N THR A 107 -3.18 1.96 7.75
CA THR A 107 -3.26 0.49 7.90
C THR A 107 -1.96 -0.07 8.48
N ILE A 108 -0.81 0.40 7.98
CA ILE A 108 0.51 -0.12 8.33
C ILE A 108 1.18 0.62 9.50
N GLU A 109 0.50 1.60 10.08
CA GLU A 109 1.00 2.44 11.17
C GLU A 109 2.35 3.13 10.85
N ASN A 110 2.50 3.61 9.61
CA ASN A 110 3.65 4.39 9.17
C ASN A 110 3.34 5.89 9.33
N GLU A 111 3.70 6.43 10.49
CA GLU A 111 3.42 7.82 10.88
C GLU A 111 4.14 8.84 9.98
N ASP A 112 5.43 8.64 9.68
CA ASP A 112 6.20 9.53 8.82
C ASP A 112 5.57 9.67 7.42
N LEU A 113 5.14 8.54 6.83
CA LEU A 113 4.44 8.55 5.55
C LEU A 113 3.07 9.21 5.67
N TYR A 114 2.34 8.93 6.75
CA TYR A 114 1.01 9.50 6.97
C TYR A 114 1.07 11.03 7.08
N GLU A 115 1.99 11.57 7.88
CA GLU A 115 2.16 13.01 8.06
C GLU A 115 2.55 13.70 6.75
N LEU A 116 3.49 13.12 6.01
CA LEU A 116 3.90 13.62 4.70
C LEU A 116 2.71 13.69 3.74
N LEU A 117 1.95 12.60 3.62
CA LEU A 117 0.80 12.54 2.72
C LEU A 117 -0.31 13.51 3.14
N ASN A 118 -0.57 13.63 4.45
CA ASN A 118 -1.59 14.53 4.98
C ASN A 118 -1.23 16.00 4.72
N TYR A 119 0.05 16.37 4.89
CA TYR A 119 0.53 17.70 4.53
C TYR A 119 0.33 18.01 3.04
N TYR A 120 0.70 17.08 2.16
CA TYR A 120 0.58 17.30 0.72
C TYR A 120 -0.88 17.22 0.22
N ASP A 121 -1.78 16.50 0.88
CA ASP A 121 -3.23 16.55 0.59
C ASP A 121 -3.75 17.99 0.72
N ASP A 122 -3.39 18.67 1.81
CA ASP A 122 -3.74 20.08 2.05
C ASP A 122 -3.06 21.01 1.04
N GLU A 123 -1.76 20.86 0.78
CA GLU A 123 -1.03 21.72 -0.17
C GLU A 123 -1.56 21.57 -1.62
N PHE A 124 -1.91 20.36 -2.03
CA PHE A 124 -2.56 20.15 -3.33
C PHE A 124 -3.92 20.83 -3.36
N TYR A 125 -4.75 20.65 -2.33
CA TYR A 125 -6.04 21.34 -2.26
C TYR A 125 -5.89 22.87 -2.36
N LEU A 126 -4.99 23.45 -1.57
CA LEU A 126 -4.76 24.90 -1.56
C LEU A 126 -4.21 25.43 -2.90
N SER A 127 -3.30 24.68 -3.54
CA SER A 127 -2.74 25.09 -4.85
C SER A 127 -3.76 24.98 -5.98
N PHE A 128 -4.55 23.91 -6.04
CA PHE A 128 -5.58 23.75 -7.09
C PHE A 128 -6.72 24.78 -6.98
N GLU A 129 -7.09 25.17 -5.76
CA GLU A 129 -8.14 26.18 -5.52
C GLU A 129 -7.62 27.63 -5.62
N GLY A 130 -6.31 27.82 -5.84
CA GLY A 130 -5.69 29.15 -5.95
C GLY A 130 -5.56 29.89 -4.61
N TYR A 131 -5.60 29.17 -3.49
CA TYR A 131 -5.33 29.72 -2.15
C TYR A 131 -3.84 29.75 -1.80
N SER A 132 -3.02 28.94 -2.48
CA SER A 132 -1.55 28.92 -2.31
C SER A 132 -0.83 29.89 -3.25
N LEU A 133 0.37 30.31 -2.85
CA LEU A 133 1.30 31.04 -3.72
C LEU A 133 2.00 30.13 -4.73
N SER A 134 2.06 28.83 -4.45
CA SER A 134 2.70 27.83 -5.32
C SER A 134 1.70 27.21 -6.28
N GLU A 135 2.13 27.07 -7.52
CA GLU A 135 1.36 26.36 -8.56
C GLU A 135 1.34 24.85 -8.28
N PRO A 136 0.29 24.12 -8.69
CA PRO A 136 0.20 22.67 -8.46
C PRO A 136 1.41 21.86 -8.95
N ASP A 137 2.01 22.28 -10.07
CA ASP A 137 3.23 21.65 -10.62
C ASP A 137 4.46 21.83 -9.71
N GLU A 138 4.53 22.94 -8.96
CA GLU A 138 5.60 23.17 -7.99
C GLU A 138 5.39 22.29 -6.75
N VAL A 139 4.15 22.25 -6.24
CA VAL A 139 3.76 21.37 -5.11
C VAL A 139 4.04 19.90 -5.46
N PHE A 140 3.74 19.48 -6.69
CA PHE A 140 4.00 18.11 -7.14
C PHE A 140 5.49 17.76 -7.16
N LYS A 141 6.36 18.70 -7.56
CA LYS A 141 7.82 18.48 -7.53
C LYS A 141 8.31 18.32 -6.09
N SER A 142 7.88 19.20 -5.19
CA SER A 142 8.23 19.12 -3.76
C SER A 142 7.75 17.80 -3.14
N PHE A 143 6.52 17.39 -3.45
CA PHE A 143 5.95 16.11 -3.01
C PHE A 143 6.84 14.93 -3.43
N ILE A 144 7.24 14.86 -4.70
CA ILE A 144 8.10 13.78 -5.22
C ILE A 144 9.46 13.79 -4.51
N GLU A 145 10.06 14.96 -4.29
CA GLU A 145 11.36 15.06 -3.63
C GLU A 145 11.30 14.59 -2.18
N ASP A 146 10.31 15.01 -1.41
CA ASP A 146 10.18 14.62 0.00
C ASP A 146 9.78 13.15 0.16
N LEU A 147 8.93 12.64 -0.73
CA LEU A 147 8.60 11.21 -0.78
C LEU A 147 9.85 10.36 -1.09
N LYS A 148 10.73 10.82 -1.99
CA LYS A 148 12.01 10.14 -2.25
C LYS A 148 12.95 10.19 -1.04
N LYS A 149 13.04 11.33 -0.33
CA LYS A 149 13.88 11.45 0.88
C LYS A 149 13.43 10.49 1.96
N LEU A 150 12.12 10.30 2.13
CA LEU A 150 11.55 9.36 3.10
C LEU A 150 12.06 7.93 2.92
N TYR A 151 12.23 7.48 1.66
CA TYR A 151 12.65 6.11 1.32
C TYR A 151 14.14 5.98 0.95
N GLN A 152 14.93 7.05 1.12
CA GLN A 152 16.39 7.05 0.94
C GLN A 152 17.17 6.86 2.24
N ASN A 153 16.52 7.06 3.39
CA ASN A 153 17.06 6.79 4.72
C ASN A 153 16.65 5.40 5.23
#